data_AF-A0A9D8F6G8-F1
#
_entry.id   AF-A0A9D8F6G8-F1
#
_cell.length_a   1.000
_cell.length_b   1.000
_cell.length_c   1.000
_cell.angle_alpha   90.00
_cell.angle_beta   90.00
_cell.angle_gamma   90.00
#
_symmetry.space_group_name_H-M   'P 1'
#
loop_
_entity.id
_entity.type
_entity.pdbx_description
1 polymer ?
#
loop_
_entity_poly.entity_id
_entity_poly.type
_entity_poly.pdbx_seq_one_letter_code
_entity_poly.pdbx_strand_id
1 'polypeptide(L)' 'MKSLVSLLTWVLLWSAPLQAAPGAGSREVGLSVGQPAPDFRLLDQSGKTVSLAEMLKKGPVALVFFRSADW' A
#
# COMPACT_ATOMS: atom_id res chain seq x y z
N MET A 1 -37.78 -18.55 -44.91
CA MET A 1 -37.09 -19.38 -43.88
C MET A 1 -35.61 -19.07 -43.93
N LYS A 2 -34.97 -18.76 -42.80
CA LYS A 2 -33.58 -18.26 -42.62
C LYS A 2 -33.37 -16.73 -42.53
N SER A 3 -34.09 -16.05 -41.64
CA SER A 3 -33.53 -14.86 -40.96
C SER A 3 -34.03 -14.72 -39.51
N LEU A 4 -34.58 -15.80 -38.96
CA LEU A 4 -35.14 -15.88 -37.62
C LEU A 4 -34.11 -16.46 -36.63
N VAL A 5 -32.84 -16.05 -36.73
CA VAL A 5 -31.76 -16.41 -35.80
C VAL A 5 -30.79 -15.24 -35.75
N SER A 6 -31.24 -14.05 -35.31
CA SER A 6 -30.32 -12.91 -35.16
C SER A 6 -30.68 -11.93 -34.05
N LEU A 7 -31.68 -12.23 -33.21
CA LEU A 7 -32.11 -11.32 -32.14
C LEU A 7 -32.24 -12.00 -30.77
N LEU A 8 -31.46 -13.07 -30.53
CA LEU A 8 -31.36 -13.70 -29.20
C LEU A 8 -29.91 -13.90 -28.75
N THR A 9 -28.99 -13.08 -29.26
CA THR A 9 -27.54 -13.14 -28.98
C THR A 9 -26.96 -11.80 -28.52
N TRP A 10 -27.81 -10.84 -28.10
CA TRP A 10 -27.38 -9.52 -27.60
C TRP A 10 -27.88 -9.19 -26.18
N VAL A 11 -28.43 -10.17 -25.46
CA VAL A 11 -28.79 -10.04 -24.03
C VAL A 11 -28.15 -11.19 -23.26
N LEU A 12 -26.82 -11.34 -23.36
CA LEU A 12 -26.06 -12.29 -22.55
C LEU A 12 -24.65 -11.77 -22.19
N LEU A 13 -24.41 -10.46 -22.38
CA LEU A 13 -23.10 -9.83 -22.19
C LEU A 13 -23.05 -8.80 -21.04
N TRP A 14 -24.02 -8.81 -20.12
CA TRP A 14 -24.03 -7.83 -19.01
C TRP A 14 -24.04 -8.41 -17.59
N SER A 15 -23.74 -9.70 -17.43
CA SER A 15 -23.60 -10.29 -16.10
C SER A 15 -22.13 -10.59 -15.83
N ALA A 16 -21.29 -9.54 -15.75
CA ALA A 16 -19.96 -9.71 -15.18
C ALA A 16 -20.17 -9.93 -13.67
N PRO A 17 -19.79 -11.10 -13.10
CA PRO A 17 -19.79 -11.24 -11.66
C PRO A 17 -18.75 -10.26 -11.09
N LEU A 18 -19.10 -9.54 -10.02
CA LEU A 18 -18.08 -8.87 -9.22
C LEU A 18 -17.13 -9.96 -8.70
N GLN A 19 -15.99 -10.11 -9.37
CA GLN A 19 -14.90 -10.91 -8.84
C GLN A 19 -14.42 -10.15 -7.60
N ALA A 20 -14.71 -10.69 -6.41
CA ALA A 20 -14.13 -10.16 -5.19
C ALA A 20 -12.61 -10.14 -5.38
N ALA A 21 -12.00 -8.95 -5.26
CA ALA A 21 -10.56 -8.83 -5.29
C ALA A 21 -9.98 -9.81 -4.27
N PRO A 22 -8.98 -10.65 -4.63
CA PRO A 22 -8.34 -11.52 -3.67
C PRO A 22 -7.95 -10.66 -2.47
N GLY A 23 -8.46 -11.08 -1.31
CA GLY A 23 -8.44 -10.32 -0.08
C GLY A 23 -7.09 -9.66 0.11
N ALA A 24 -7.11 -8.39 0.52
CA ALA A 24 -5.93 -7.69 0.98
C ALA A 24 -5.18 -8.64 1.91
N GLY A 25 -4.09 -9.23 1.40
CA GLY A 25 -3.27 -10.16 2.15
C GLY A 25 -2.98 -9.51 3.49
N SER A 26 -3.04 -10.29 4.56
CA SER A 26 -2.68 -9.86 5.90
C SER A 26 -1.40 -9.02 5.78
N ARG A 27 -1.52 -7.69 5.84
CA ARG A 27 -0.35 -6.82 5.79
C ARG A 27 0.39 -7.15 7.06
N GLU A 28 1.47 -7.91 6.94
CA GLU A 28 2.39 -8.11 8.06
C GLU A 28 2.71 -6.72 8.62
N VAL A 29 2.33 -6.51 9.87
CA VAL A 29 2.43 -5.17 10.48
C VAL A 29 3.86 -5.00 10.95
N GLY A 30 4.67 -4.35 10.13
CA GLY A 30 6.03 -3.93 10.48
C GLY A 30 7.14 -4.88 10.03
N LEU A 31 8.36 -4.56 10.45
CA LEU A 31 9.58 -5.29 10.09
C LEU A 31 9.91 -6.35 11.15
N SER A 32 10.46 -7.48 10.73
CA SER A 32 11.02 -8.48 11.64
C SER A 32 12.35 -8.01 12.25
N VAL A 33 12.72 -8.53 13.42
CA VAL A 33 14.03 -8.25 14.02
C VAL A 33 15.16 -8.72 13.10
N GLY A 34 16.16 -7.87 12.89
CA GLY A 34 17.28 -8.13 11.98
C GLY A 34 16.98 -7.81 10.51
N GLN A 35 15.72 -7.57 10.15
CA GLN A 35 15.38 -7.06 8.83
C GLN A 35 15.90 -5.62 8.68
N PRO A 36 16.60 -5.27 7.60
CA PRO A 36 17.02 -3.90 7.34
C PRO A 36 15.81 -2.95 7.30
N ALA A 37 15.91 -1.84 8.03
CA ALA A 37 14.92 -0.78 7.95
C ALA A 37 14.98 -0.09 6.58
N PRO A 38 13.84 0.16 5.90
CA PRO A 38 13.79 1.00 4.71
C PRO A 38 14.35 2.39 5.00
N ASP A 39 15.05 2.96 4.02
CA ASP A 39 15.49 4.35 4.12
C ASP A 39 14.28 5.31 4.08
N PHE A 40 14.42 6.47 4.70
CA PHE A 40 13.43 7.53 4.67
C PHE A 40 14.11 8.89 4.54
N ARG A 41 13.35 9.87 4.06
CA ARG A 41 13.74 11.28 4.04
C ARG A 41 12.55 12.08 4.54
N LEU A 42 12.66 12.61 5.76
CA LEU A 42 11.59 13.34 6.43
C LEU A 42 12.09 14.73 6.80
N LEU A 43 11.16 15.66 7.00
CA LEU A 43 11.46 16.97 7.55
C LEU A 43 11.46 16.88 9.08
N ASP A 44 12.44 17.51 9.71
CA ASP A 44 12.42 17.76 11.15
C ASP A 44 11.57 19.00 11.50
N GLN A 45 11.50 19.34 12.79
CA GLN A 45 10.72 20.47 13.30
C GLN A 45 11.19 21.84 12.80
N SER A 46 12.40 21.93 12.24
CA SER A 46 12.95 23.15 11.64
C SER A 46 12.78 23.18 10.11
N GLY A 47 12.12 22.18 9.52
CA GLY A 47 11.99 22.03 8.08
C GLY A 47 13.25 21.51 7.39
N LYS A 48 14.23 20.99 8.14
CA LYS A 48 15.44 20.40 7.57
C LYS A 48 15.19 18.94 7.23
N THR A 49 15.64 18.52 6.06
CA THR A 49 15.61 17.10 5.66
C THR A 49 16.58 16.27 6.50
N VAL A 50 16.08 15.18 7.08
CA VAL A 50 16.83 14.13 7.76
C VAL A 50 16.58 12.79 7.08
N SER A 51 17.63 11.97 6.95
CA SER A 51 17.56 10.62 6.41
C SER A 51 18.10 9.56 7.36
N LEU A 52 17.59 8.34 7.27
CA LEU A 52 18.08 7.22 8.09
C LEU A 52 19.57 6.97 7.81
N ALA A 53 19.97 6.96 6.54
CA ALA A 53 21.35 6.77 6.13
C ALA A 53 22.33 7.80 6.74
N GLU A 54 21.93 9.07 6.85
CA GLU A 54 22.76 10.10 7.49
C GLU A 54 22.82 9.97 9.00
N MET A 55 21.72 9.57 9.64
CA MET A 55 21.68 9.38 11.09
C MET A 55 22.51 8.17 11.53
N LEU A 56 22.46 7.06 10.77
CA LEU A 56 23.24 5.86 11.06
C LEU A 56 24.75 6.09 11.02
N LYS A 57 25.24 7.04 10.21
CA LYS A 57 26.67 7.45 10.22
C LYS A 57 27.10 8.05 11.56
N LYS A 58 26.17 8.55 12.37
CA LYS A 58 26.44 9.17 13.67
C LYS A 58 26.28 8.19 14.83
N GLY A 59 25.63 7.04 14.61
CA GLY A 59 25.40 6.02 15.62
C GLY A 59 24.08 5.26 15.44
N PRO A 60 23.75 4.35 16.38
CA PRO A 60 22.48 3.64 16.36
C PRO A 60 21.29 4.59 16.46
N VAL A 61 20.18 4.23 15.81
CA VAL A 61 18.99 5.08 15.68
C VAL A 61 17.77 4.34 16.26
N ALA A 62 16.99 5.05 17.08
CA ALA A 62 15.64 4.63 17.47
C ALA A 62 14.61 5.46 16.70
N LEU A 63 13.71 4.81 15.97
CA LEU A 63 12.59 5.44 15.28
C LEU A 63 11.30 5.14 16.07
N VAL A 64 10.67 6.19 16.61
CA VAL A 64 9.44 6.07 17.42
C VAL A 64 8.30 6.78 16.68
N PHE A 65 7.24 6.03 16.38
CA PHE A 65 6.03 6.58 15.76
C PHE A 65 5.07 7.07 16.84
N PHE A 66 4.72 8.35 16.80
CA PHE A 66 3.69 8.96 17.63
C PHE A 66 2.47 9.29 16.78
N ARG A 67 1.27 8.85 17.20
CA ARG A 67 0.02 8.98 16.41
C ARG A 67 -0.56 10.39 16.40
N SER A 68 -0.33 11.16 17.46
CA SER A 68 -0.72 12.56 17.62
C SER A 68 0.09 13.14 18.79
N ALA A 69 0.41 14.42 18.70
CA ALA A 69 1.09 15.18 19.75
C ALA A 69 0.11 15.93 20.67
N ASP A 70 -1.19 15.70 20.46
CA ASP A 70 -2.29 16.44 21.06
C ASP A 70 -3.04 15.49 22.03
N TRP A 71 -3.18 15.91 23.28
CA TRP A 71 -3.91 15.21 24.34
C TRP A 71 -4.85 16.17 25.05
#